data_AF-A0A9D6W5T8-F1
#
_entry.id   AF-A0A9D6W5T8-F1
#
_cell.length_a   1.000
_cell.length_b   1.000
_cell.length_c   1.000
_cell.angle_alpha   90.00
_cell.angle_beta   90.00
_cell.angle_gamma   90.00
#
_symmetry.space_group_name_H-M   'P 1'
#
loop_
_entity.id
_entity.type
_entity.pdbx_description
1 polymer ?
#
loop_
_entity_poly.entity_id
_entity_poly.type
_entity_poly.pdbx_seq_one_letter_code
_entity_poly.pdbx_strand_id
1 'polypeptide(L)' 'MTNNYGAYAKLDKSGLENKYVVIVDGKVVAKGEDIENMLAKVRGRYPKKTPFVAKVPDDRMMIL' A
#
# COMPACT_ATOMS: atom_id res chain seq x y z
N MET A 1 -2.04 17.54 -1.93
CA MET A 1 -1.94 16.13 -2.37
C MET A 1 -1.41 15.30 -1.21
N THR A 2 -2.18 14.33 -0.73
CA THR A 2 -1.95 13.62 0.54
C THR A 2 -0.60 12.89 0.53
N ASN A 3 0.21 13.06 1.57
CA ASN A 3 1.58 12.55 1.70
C ASN A 3 1.74 11.06 1.28
N ASN A 4 0.69 10.25 1.49
CA ASN A 4 0.65 8.83 1.14
C ASN A 4 0.64 8.56 -0.37
N TYR A 5 -0.06 9.37 -1.16
CA TYR A 5 -0.08 9.21 -2.62
C TYR A 5 1.28 9.54 -3.22
N GLY A 6 1.93 10.60 -2.73
CA GLY A 6 3.30 10.95 -3.13
C GLY A 6 4.30 9.84 -2.81
N ALA A 7 4.17 9.21 -1.63
CA ALA A 7 4.97 8.05 -1.26
C ALA A 7 4.73 6.84 -2.18
N TYR A 8 3.48 6.57 -2.55
CA TYR A 8 3.15 5.51 -3.51
C TYR A 8 3.69 5.78 -4.92
N ALA A 9 3.56 7.02 -5.40
CA ALA A 9 4.05 7.42 -6.72
C ALA A 9 5.57 7.22 -6.84
N LYS A 10 6.32 7.60 -5.80
CA LYS A 10 7.79 7.47 -5.72
C LYS A 10 8.29 6.07 -5.32
N LEU A 11 7.40 5.18 -4.90
CA LEU A 11 7.76 3.82 -4.51
C LEU A 11 8.31 3.06 -5.73
N ASP A 12 9.47 2.43 -5.54
CA ASP A 12 9.98 1.41 -6.46
C ASP A 12 9.06 0.19 -6.42
N LYS A 13 8.47 -0.13 -7.57
CA LYS A 13 7.46 -1.17 -7.72
C LYS A 13 8.05 -2.51 -8.15
N SER A 14 9.35 -2.56 -8.44
CA SER A 14 10.04 -3.80 -8.82
C SER A 14 9.88 -4.88 -7.75
N GLY A 15 9.33 -6.05 -8.13
CA GLY A 15 9.08 -7.17 -7.22
C GLY A 15 7.82 -7.02 -6.35
N LEU A 16 7.03 -5.97 -6.55
CA LEU A 16 5.74 -5.73 -5.89
C LEU A 16 4.54 -6.02 -6.80
N GLU A 17 4.76 -6.57 -7.99
CA GLU A 17 3.72 -6.86 -8.97
C GLU A 17 2.61 -7.72 -8.33
N ASN A 18 1.36 -7.33 -8.54
CA ASN A 18 0.16 -7.92 -7.93
C ASN A 18 0.06 -7.89 -6.39
N LYS A 19 1.02 -7.27 -5.70
CA LYS A 19 0.99 -7.14 -4.24
C LYS A 19 0.28 -5.86 -3.82
N TYR A 20 -0.29 -5.90 -2.63
CA TYR A 20 -0.76 -4.73 -1.91
C TYR A 20 0.38 -4.07 -1.17
N VAL A 21 0.33 -2.74 -1.12
CA VAL A 21 1.16 -1.91 -0.26
C VAL A 21 0.28 -1.09 0.65
N VAL A 22 0.67 -1.01 1.91
CA VAL A 22 -0.02 -0.20 2.93
C VAL A 22 0.90 0.91 3.36
N ILE A 23 0.39 2.15 3.27
CA ILE A 23 1.13 3.38 3.54
C ILE A 23 0.43 4.14 4.66
N VAL A 24 1.21 4.56 5.67
CA VAL A 24 0.74 5.41 6.76
C VAL A 24 1.71 6.58 6.90
N ASP A 25 1.18 7.81 6.97
CA ASP A 25 1.96 9.05 7.11
C ASP A 25 3.16 9.16 6.12
N GLY A 26 2.96 8.73 4.87
CA GLY A 26 3.97 8.78 3.81
C GLY A 26 5.01 7.65 3.84
N LYS A 27 4.83 6.63 4.69
CA LYS A 27 5.76 5.49 4.81
C LYS A 27 5.06 4.17 4.49
N VAL A 28 5.71 3.32 3.71
CA VAL A 28 5.27 1.94 3.49
C VAL A 28 5.47 1.16 4.79
N VAL A 29 4.38 0.65 5.36
CA VAL A 29 4.38 -0.09 6.63
C VAL A 29 4.13 -1.58 6.45
N ALA A 30 3.59 -2.00 5.30
CA ALA A 30 3.40 -3.40 4.95
C ALA A 30 3.34 -3.61 3.42
N LYS A 31 3.75 -4.79 2.96
CA LYS A 31 3.65 -5.26 1.57
C LYS A 31 3.31 -6.75 1.52
N GLY A 32 2.50 -7.18 0.56
CA GLY A 32 2.10 -8.60 0.43
C GLY A 32 0.78 -8.79 -0.30
N GLU A 33 0.33 -10.03 -0.43
CA GLU A 33 -0.88 -10.38 -1.20
C GLU A 33 -2.14 -10.44 -0.32
N ASP A 34 -1.97 -10.77 0.97
CA ASP A 34 -3.06 -10.92 1.93
C ASP A 34 -3.41 -9.58 2.60
N ILE A 35 -4.25 -8.81 1.89
CA ILE A 35 -4.69 -7.49 2.33
C ILE A 35 -5.40 -7.50 3.68
N GLU A 36 -6.22 -8.51 3.97
CA GLU A 36 -7.03 -8.56 5.19
C GLU A 36 -6.15 -8.71 6.43
N ASN A 37 -5.25 -9.71 6.41
CA ASN A 37 -4.32 -9.92 7.52
C ASN A 37 -3.33 -8.76 7.68
N MET A 38 -2.91 -8.15 6.57
CA MET A 38 -2.06 -6.96 6.61
C MET A 38 -2.79 -5.78 7.24
N LEU A 39 -4.03 -5.51 6.84
CA LEU A 39 -4.82 -4.41 7.38
C LEU A 39 -5.14 -4.60 8.86
N ALA A 40 -5.46 -5.82 9.30
CA ALA A 40 -5.69 -6.11 10.71
C ALA A 40 -4.46 -5.75 11.57
N LYS A 41 -3.26 -6.15 11.12
CA LYS A 41 -1.99 -5.83 11.80
C LYS A 41 -1.70 -4.32 11.79
N VAL A 42 -1.93 -3.64 10.67
CA VAL A 42 -1.68 -2.20 10.55
C VAL A 42 -2.65 -1.39 11.41
N ARG A 43 -3.94 -1.74 11.42
CA ARG A 43 -4.95 -1.07 12.27
C ARG A 43 -4.63 -1.21 13.76
N GLY A 44 -4.13 -2.38 14.19
CA GLY A 44 -3.67 -2.57 15.56
C GLY A 44 -2.47 -1.69 15.93
N ARG A 45 -1.52 -1.51 15.01
CA ARG A 45 -0.32 -0.67 15.23
C ARG A 45 -0.60 0.83 15.10
N TYR A 46 -1.58 1.21 14.29
CA TYR A 46 -1.90 2.61 13.98
C TYR A 46 -3.41 2.91 14.16
N PRO A 47 -3.95 2.78 15.38
CA PRO A 47 -5.40 2.83 15.63
C PRO A 47 -6.05 4.20 15.36
N LYS A 48 -5.26 5.28 15.35
CA LYS A 48 -5.72 6.67 15.12
C LYS A 48 -5.43 7.19 13.71
N LYS A 49 -4.97 6.34 12.80
CA LYS A 49 -4.56 6.73 11.46
C LYS A 49 -5.36 5.95 10.43
N THR A 50 -5.67 6.61 9.32
CA THR A 50 -6.29 5.94 8.16
C THR A 50 -5.19 5.46 7.23
N PRO A 51 -4.94 4.14 7.12
CA PRO A 51 -3.96 3.62 6.18
C PRO A 51 -4.43 3.83 4.74
N PHE A 52 -3.50 4.23 3.87
CA PHE A 52 -3.68 4.19 2.43
C PHE A 52 -3.29 2.81 1.93
N VAL A 53 -4.14 2.20 1.11
CA VAL A 53 -3.89 0.88 0.52
C VAL A 53 -3.94 1.02 -0.98
N ALA A 54 -2.96 0.44 -1.67
CA ALA A 54 -2.95 0.35 -3.12
C ALA A 54 -2.48 -1.04 -3.54
N LYS A 55 -3.08 -1.57 -4.61
CA LYS A 55 -2.55 -2.72 -5.32
C LYS A 55 -1.58 -2.22 -6.38
N VAL A 56 -0.40 -2.80 -6.43
CA VAL A 56 0.56 -2.56 -7.50
C VAL A 56 0.10 -3.40 -8.70
N PRO A 57 -0.33 -2.77 -9.81
CA PRO A 57 -0.72 -3.52 -11.00
C PRO A 57 0.49 -4.26 -11.55
N ASP A 58 0.26 -5.43 -12.16
CA ASP A 58 1.24 -6.01 -13.07
C ASP A 58 1.09 -5.39 -14.47
N ASP A 59 2.04 -5.68 -15.36
CA ASP A 59 2.04 -5.18 -16.75
C ASP A 59 0.81 -5.61 -17.57
N ARG A 60 -0.02 -6.53 -17.05
CA ARG A 60 -1.22 -7.06 -17.72
C ARG A 60 -2.50 -6.41 -17.21
N MET A 61 -2.45 -5.68 -16.10
CA MET A 61 -3.60 -4.96 -15.55
C MET A 61 -3.79 -3.62 -16.26
N MET A 62 -4.79 -3.54 -17.14
CA MET A 62 -5.33 -2.26 -17.58
C MET A 62 -6.08 -1.58 -16.44
N ILE A 63 -5.66 -0.37 -16.08
CA ILE A 63 -6.41 0.52 -15.20
C ILE A 63 -7.29 1.39 -16.10
N LEU A 64 -8.62 1.19 -16.02
CA LEU A 64 -9.65 2.00 -16.68
C LEU A 64 -10.01 3.23 -15.84
#